data_AF-A0A945G1Y0-F1
#
_entry.id   AF-A0A945G1Y0-F1
#
_cell.length_a   1.000
_cell.length_b   1.000
_cell.length_c   1.000
_cell.angle_alpha   90.00
_cell.angle_beta   90.00
_cell.angle_gamma   90.00
#
_symmetry.space_group_name_H-M   'P 1'
#
loop_
_entity.id
_entity.type
_entity.pdbx_description
1 polymer ?
#
loop_
_entity_poly.entity_id
_entity_poly.type
_entity_poly.pdbx_seq_one_letter_code
_entity_poly.pdbx_strand_id
1 'polypeptide(L)' 'MLDQLMEKHNISQSELGRVTGVPQATISRYVNRTTKSLKFHSLKALAEYFQVPMEDIVSRRDDI' A
#
# COMPACT_ATOMS: atom_id res chain seq x y z
N MET A 1 6.50 2.42 4.68
CA MET A 1 5.30 2.60 3.85
C MET A 1 5.03 1.36 3.02
N LEU A 2 4.01 1.39 2.17
CA LEU A 2 3.53 0.23 1.42
C LEU A 2 4.63 -0.60 0.71
N ASP A 3 5.64 0.06 0.13
CA ASP A 3 6.80 -0.58 -0.50
C ASP A 3 7.62 -1.44 0.48
N GLN A 4 7.90 -0.94 1.67
CA GLN A 4 8.64 -1.68 2.71
C GLN A 4 7.81 -2.86 3.26
N LEU A 5 6.49 -2.68 3.38
CA LEU A 5 5.60 -3.77 3.77
C LEU A 5 5.59 -4.87 2.69
N MET A 6 5.59 -4.48 1.42
CA MET A 6 5.69 -5.43 0.32
C MET A 6 7.02 -6.19 0.32
N GLU A 7 8.14 -5.50 0.54
CA GLU A 7 9.47 -6.13 0.65
C GLU A 7 9.54 -7.11 1.82
N LYS A 8 9.06 -6.71 3.00
CA LYS A 8 9.04 -7.56 4.21
C LYS A 8 8.20 -8.82 4.02
N HIS A 9 7.09 -8.71 3.29
CA HIS A 9 6.18 -9.82 3.00
C HIS A 9 6.55 -10.58 1.72
N ASN A 10 7.60 -10.17 1.00
CA ASN A 10 8.02 -10.73 -0.29
C ASN A 10 6.87 -10.83 -1.31
N ILE A 11 6.05 -9.78 -1.40
CA ILE A 11 4.86 -9.74 -2.27
C ILE A 11 4.99 -8.70 -3.39
N SER A 12 4.63 -9.11 -4.60
CA SER A 12 4.64 -8.22 -5.77
C SER A 12 3.39 -7.32 -5.83
N GLN A 13 3.43 -6.21 -6.58
CA GLN A 13 2.27 -5.31 -6.72
C GLN A 13 1.07 -6.00 -7.38
N SER A 14 1.32 -6.92 -8.33
CA SER A 14 0.27 -7.66 -9.02
C SER A 14 -0.38 -8.67 -8.10
N GLU A 15 0.41 -9.38 -7.29
CA GLU A 15 -0.09 -10.28 -6.27
C GLU A 15 -0.85 -9.55 -5.17
N LEU A 16 -0.31 -8.45 -4.66
CA LEU A 16 -0.98 -7.60 -3.68
C LEU A 16 -2.33 -7.12 -4.21
N GLY A 17 -2.40 -6.72 -5.48
CA GLY A 17 -3.67 -6.32 -6.07
C GLY A 17 -4.69 -7.45 -6.19
N ARG A 18 -4.24 -8.69 -6.49
CA ARG A 18 -5.12 -9.87 -6.51
C ARG A 18 -5.68 -10.20 -5.13
N VAL A 19 -4.86 -10.16 -4.09
CA VAL A 19 -5.28 -10.60 -2.74
C VAL A 19 -6.04 -9.51 -1.97
N THR A 20 -5.81 -8.23 -2.27
CA THR A 20 -6.50 -7.11 -1.59
C THR A 20 -7.68 -6.54 -2.38
N GLY A 21 -7.82 -6.90 -3.66
CA GLY A 21 -8.79 -6.29 -4.57
C GLY A 21 -8.46 -4.85 -4.99
N VAL A 22 -7.34 -4.28 -4.54
CA VAL A 22 -6.88 -2.97 -4.99
C VAL A 22 -6.24 -3.10 -6.37
N PRO A 23 -6.64 -2.32 -7.39
CA PRO A 23 -6.04 -2.43 -8.71
C PRO A 23 -4.52 -2.25 -8.66
N GLN A 24 -3.76 -3.13 -9.33
CA GLN A 24 -2.29 -3.05 -9.35
C GLN A 24 -1.80 -1.68 -9.86
N ALA A 25 -2.49 -1.08 -10.83
CA ALA A 25 -2.17 0.27 -11.30
C ALA A 25 -2.34 1.35 -10.22
N THR A 26 -3.27 1.18 -9.28
CA THR A 26 -3.44 2.07 -8.12
C THR A 26 -2.27 1.90 -7.15
N ILE A 27 -1.88 0.66 -6.85
CA ILE A 27 -0.71 0.34 -6.02
C ILE A 27 0.55 0.94 -6.63
N SER A 28 0.78 0.70 -7.93
CA SER A 28 1.93 1.23 -8.68
C SER A 28 2.00 2.75 -8.63
N ARG A 29 0.88 3.44 -8.91
CA ARG A 29 0.83 4.90 -8.86
C ARG A 29 1.15 5.46 -7.48
N TYR A 30 0.69 4.79 -6.42
CA TYR A 30 0.94 5.19 -5.04
C TYR A 30 2.40 4.96 -4.64
N VAL A 31 2.95 3.77 -4.89
CA VAL A 31 4.37 3.45 -4.64
C VAL A 31 5.29 4.42 -5.40
N ASN A 32 4.97 4.72 -6.65
CA ASN A 32 5.73 5.65 -7.49
C ASN A 32 5.42 7.14 -7.22
N ARG A 33 4.65 7.46 -6.17
CA ARG A 33 4.29 8.84 -5.74
C ARG A 33 3.56 9.69 -6.79
N THR A 34 3.06 9.10 -7.87
CA THR A 34 2.23 9.79 -8.87
C THR A 34 0.81 10.09 -8.38
N THR A 35 0.36 9.36 -7.35
CA THR A 35 -0.87 9.61 -6.62
C THR A 35 -0.51 9.89 -5.16
N LYS A 36 -0.92 11.06 -4.64
CA LYS A 36 -0.55 11.53 -3.30
C LYS A 36 -1.27 10.80 -2.16
N SER A 37 -2.45 10.24 -2.43
CA SER A 37 -3.28 9.57 -1.42
C SER A 37 -4.14 8.47 -2.03
N LEU A 38 -4.39 7.42 -1.24
CA LEU A 38 -5.32 6.36 -1.59
C LEU A 38 -6.75 6.72 -1.15
N LYS A 39 -7.73 6.20 -1.88
CA LYS A 39 -9.13 6.21 -1.40
C LYS A 39 -9.25 5.33 -0.14
N PHE A 40 -10.18 5.68 0.74
CA PHE A 40 -10.39 4.98 2.01
C PHE A 40 -10.51 3.45 1.87
N HIS A 41 -11.29 2.96 0.90
CA HIS A 41 -11.46 1.51 0.71
C HIS A 41 -10.14 0.82 0.34
N SER A 42 -9.30 1.44 -0.50
CA SER A 42 -8.01 0.87 -0.88
C SER A 42 -7.05 0.91 0.30
N LEU A 43 -7.03 2.02 1.03
CA LEU A 43 -6.20 2.19 2.22
C LEU A 43 -6.53 1.15 3.29
N LYS A 44 -7.83 0.97 3.59
CA LYS A 44 -8.33 -0.04 4.53
C LYS A 44 -7.98 -1.46 4.10
N ALA A 45 -8.18 -1.81 2.83
CA ALA A 45 -7.87 -3.15 2.33
C ALA A 45 -6.37 -3.50 2.43
N LEU A 46 -5.50 -2.53 2.15
CA LEU A 46 -4.05 -2.71 2.31
C LEU A 46 -3.67 -2.85 3.79
N ALA A 47 -4.20 -1.98 4.65
CA ALA A 47 -3.94 -1.99 6.08
C ALA A 47 -4.39 -3.31 6.73
N GLU A 48 -5.58 -3.81 6.37
CA GLU A 48 -6.11 -5.09 6.84
C GLU A 48 -5.25 -6.28 6.38
N TYR A 49 -4.78 -6.27 5.12
CA TYR A 49 -3.91 -7.33 4.60
C TYR A 49 -2.57 -7.39 5.34
N PHE A 50 -1.94 -6.24 5.57
CA PHE A 50 -0.66 -6.16 6.29
C PHE A 50 -0.80 -6.21 7.82
N GLN A 51 -2.02 -6.19 8.34
CA GLN A 51 -2.34 -6.14 9.77
C GLN A 51 -1.64 -4.97 10.49
N VAL A 52 -1.66 -3.81 9.85
CA VAL A 52 -1.09 -2.56 10.39
C VAL A 52 -2.15 -1.47 10.45
N PRO A 53 -1.98 -0.46 11.31
CA PRO A 53 -2.79 0.75 11.25
C PRO A 53 -2.71 1.43 9.87
N MET A 54 -3.78 2.15 9.46
CA MET A 54 -3.83 2.79 8.14
C MET A 54 -2.74 3.87 7.98
N GLU A 55 -2.35 4.52 9.09
CA GLU A 55 -1.25 5.46 9.16
C GLU A 55 0.06 4.86 8.64
N ASP A 56 0.36 3.59 8.92
CA ASP A 56 1.60 2.94 8.48
C ASP A 56 1.70 2.78 6.95
N ILE A 57 0.54 2.80 6.26
CA ILE A 57 0.48 2.81 4.80
C ILE A 57 0.82 4.21 4.23
N VAL A 58 0.52 5.28 4.97
CA VAL A 58 0.66 6.69 4.54
C VAL A 58 1.84 7.46 5.15
N SER A 59 2.43 6.96 6.24
CA SER A 59 3.49 7.63 7.01
C SER A 59 4.73 7.90 6.18
N ARG A 60 5.13 9.16 5.96
CA ARG A 60 6.28 9.41 5.09
C ARG A 60 7.60 9.03 5.77
N ARG A 61 8.58 8.61 4.97
CA ARG A 61 9.93 8.28 5.43
C ARG A 61 10.66 9.50 6.03
N ASP A 62 10.15 10.71 5.76
CA ASP A 62 10.71 11.99 6.20
C ASP A 62 10.10 12.45 7.55
N ASP A 63 9.16 11.70 8.13
CA ASP A 63 8.46 12.01 9.38
C ASP A 63 9.10 11.35 10.63
N ILE A 64 10.29 10.74 10.48
CA ILE A 64 11.12 10.14 11.56
C ILE A 64 12.55 10.67 11.48
#